data_AF-A0A1Q9D5C2-F1
#
_entry.id   AF-A0A1Q9D5C2-F1
#
_cell.length_a   1.000
_cell.length_b   1.000
_cell.length_c   1.000
_cell.angle_alpha   90.00
_cell.angle_beta   90.00
_cell.angle_gamma   90.00
#
_symmetry.space_group_name_H-M   'P 1'
#
loop_
_entity.id
_entity.type
_entity.pdbx_description
1 polymer ?
#
loop_
_entity_poly.entity_id
_entity_poly.type
_entity_poly.pdbx_seq_one_letter_code
_entity_poly.pdbx_strand_id
1 'polypeptide(L)'
;MGGVASGDAATGQAAEAAAMAKSSYSRSSDATPIGYGTAGFRTLADVLDNVLYRTGLLAALRSKALGKRVGVMVTASHNPEKDNGVKLVEPLGEMLPPEWEAHATRLANSADADLSALLVELSESLGVDLSAPGDIVVGRDTRSSSARLAMALCDGAGVLRPTRVRSAGVVTTPQLHYLVRCENDPTYGLPSIPGYEEKLICAFRKLLGSAERTPRVYTPVVNVDCACGVGAIALGAMLDRLGKVGLTTNMVNLVGEGTLNEGCGADFVKTKQKPPAKADLSAGRWVSFDGDADRIVYFFSQDGFCLLDGDRIALLLASFLKSLLTRAGAEDIKLGLVQTAYANGASTARAKTDVGEAQIACAKTGVKVPVTRPSL
;
A
#
# COMPACT_ATOMS: atom_id res chain seq x y z
N MET A 1 10.13 -40.60 23.03
CA MET A 1 9.00 -39.86 23.67
C MET A 1 9.19 -38.39 23.34
N GLY A 2 8.26 -37.76 22.62
CA GLY A 2 8.39 -36.33 22.30
C GLY A 2 7.47 -35.80 21.20
N GLY A 3 6.26 -36.34 21.04
CA GLY A 3 5.36 -36.00 19.91
C GLY A 3 3.90 -35.71 20.29
N VAL A 4 3.62 -35.29 21.54
CA VAL A 4 2.24 -35.12 22.03
C VAL A 4 1.94 -33.68 22.50
N ALA A 5 2.94 -32.79 22.59
CA ALA A 5 2.76 -31.46 23.20
C ALA A 5 2.26 -30.36 22.23
N SER A 6 2.30 -30.56 20.91
CA SER A 6 1.94 -29.51 19.93
C SER A 6 0.43 -29.38 19.68
N GLY A 7 -0.33 -30.47 19.81
CA GLY A 7 -1.78 -30.49 19.56
C GLY A 7 -2.58 -29.67 20.57
N ASP A 8 -2.37 -29.91 21.87
CA ASP A 8 -3.14 -29.27 22.94
C ASP A 8 -2.92 -27.74 23.00
N ALA A 9 -1.70 -27.28 22.73
CA ALA A 9 -1.37 -25.86 22.69
C ALA A 9 -2.01 -25.14 21.50
N ALA A 10 -2.11 -25.80 20.34
CA ALA A 10 -2.77 -25.27 19.16
C ALA A 10 -4.29 -25.16 19.38
N THR A 11 -4.92 -26.20 19.94
CA THR A 11 -6.35 -26.19 20.26
C THR A 11 -6.70 -25.13 21.33
N GLY A 12 -5.82 -24.92 22.32
CA GLY A 12 -6.01 -23.90 23.35
C GLY A 12 -6.02 -22.48 22.81
N GLN A 13 -5.08 -22.13 21.93
CA GLN A 13 -5.02 -20.78 21.32
C GLN A 13 -6.17 -20.53 20.35
N ALA A 14 -6.59 -21.54 19.58
CA ALA A 14 -7.75 -21.44 18.71
C ALA A 14 -9.05 -21.19 19.52
N ALA A 15 -9.18 -21.85 20.67
CA ALA A 15 -10.30 -21.62 21.59
C ALA A 15 -10.27 -20.22 22.23
N GLU A 16 -9.10 -19.73 22.65
CA GLU A 16 -8.92 -18.35 23.15
C GLU A 16 -9.30 -17.31 22.07
N ALA A 17 -8.90 -17.56 20.82
CA ALA A 17 -9.23 -16.69 19.70
C ALA A 17 -10.74 -16.63 19.43
N ALA A 18 -11.44 -17.76 19.50
CA ALA A 18 -12.88 -17.82 19.37
C ALA A 18 -13.61 -17.14 20.56
N ALA A 19 -13.11 -17.32 21.78
CA ALA A 19 -13.68 -16.69 22.96
C ALA A 19 -13.59 -15.16 22.89
N MET A 20 -12.43 -14.62 22.51
CA MET A 20 -12.24 -13.16 22.35
C MET A 20 -13.03 -12.60 21.16
N ALA A 21 -13.14 -13.35 20.06
CA ALA A 21 -14.04 -12.97 18.96
C ALA A 21 -15.47 -12.79 19.48
N LYS A 22 -15.99 -13.79 20.20
CA LYS A 22 -17.35 -13.76 20.73
C LYS A 22 -17.59 -12.63 21.75
N SER A 23 -16.61 -12.32 22.60
CA SER A 23 -16.78 -11.32 23.66
C SER A 23 -16.60 -9.87 23.20
N SER A 24 -15.70 -9.63 22.25
CA SER A 24 -15.20 -8.27 21.96
C SER A 24 -15.28 -7.89 20.47
N TYR A 25 -15.30 -8.89 19.58
CA TYR A 25 -15.25 -8.69 18.13
C TYR A 25 -16.27 -9.57 17.40
N SER A 26 -17.48 -9.64 17.98
CA SER A 26 -18.50 -10.59 17.56
C SER A 26 -18.97 -10.27 16.15
N ARG A 27 -19.16 -11.32 15.36
CA ARG A 27 -19.73 -11.21 14.02
C ARG A 27 -21.24 -11.46 14.10
N SER A 28 -22.04 -10.47 13.72
CA SER A 28 -23.50 -10.63 13.61
C SER A 28 -23.87 -11.77 12.64
N SER A 29 -24.90 -12.55 12.98
CA SER A 29 -25.45 -13.59 12.09
C SER A 29 -25.93 -13.01 10.76
N ASP A 30 -26.42 -11.77 10.78
CA ASP A 30 -27.01 -11.10 9.62
C ASP A 30 -25.96 -10.26 8.86
N ALA A 31 -24.69 -10.34 9.25
CA ALA A 31 -23.62 -9.60 8.59
C ALA A 31 -23.43 -10.08 7.14
N THR A 32 -23.52 -9.14 6.21
CA THR A 32 -23.24 -9.38 4.79
C THR A 32 -21.83 -9.95 4.61
N PRO A 33 -21.65 -11.04 3.85
CA PRO A 33 -20.33 -11.58 3.57
C PRO A 33 -19.43 -10.56 2.87
N ILE A 34 -18.14 -10.56 3.21
CA ILE A 34 -17.14 -9.67 2.63
C ILE A 34 -16.01 -10.46 1.97
N GLY A 35 -15.64 -10.10 0.75
CA GLY A 35 -14.53 -10.72 0.01
C GLY A 35 -13.22 -9.97 0.18
N TYR A 36 -12.11 -10.70 0.24
CA TYR A 36 -10.77 -10.10 0.17
C TYR A 36 -10.43 -9.81 -1.30
N GLY A 37 -10.43 -8.54 -1.69
CA GLY A 37 -10.14 -8.14 -3.06
C GLY A 37 -8.66 -7.82 -3.32
N THR A 38 -8.38 -7.28 -4.50
CA THR A 38 -7.04 -6.85 -4.92
C THR A 38 -6.38 -5.87 -3.94
N ALA A 39 -7.20 -5.10 -3.23
CA ALA A 39 -6.78 -4.12 -2.23
C ALA A 39 -7.28 -4.45 -0.81
N GLY A 40 -7.48 -5.74 -0.53
CA GLY A 40 -7.90 -6.26 0.78
C GLY A 40 -9.39 -6.11 1.06
N PHE A 41 -9.75 -6.11 2.34
CA PHE A 41 -11.12 -5.82 2.78
C PHE A 41 -11.35 -4.32 2.83
N ARG A 42 -12.48 -3.84 2.29
CA ARG A 42 -12.87 -2.43 2.31
C ARG A 42 -14.37 -2.30 2.38
N THR A 43 -14.87 -1.55 3.35
CA THR A 43 -16.29 -1.20 3.52
C THR A 43 -16.41 -0.09 4.58
N LEU A 44 -17.63 0.19 5.05
CA LEU A 44 -17.89 1.10 6.17
C LEU A 44 -17.11 0.68 7.42
N ALA A 45 -16.50 1.65 8.11
CA ALA A 45 -15.65 1.38 9.27
C ALA A 45 -16.36 0.73 10.47
N ASP A 46 -17.69 0.90 10.57
CA ASP A 46 -18.49 0.44 11.71
C ASP A 46 -18.71 -1.08 11.73
N VAL A 47 -18.46 -1.76 10.61
CA VAL A 47 -18.64 -3.22 10.50
C VAL A 47 -17.30 -3.97 10.39
N LEU A 48 -16.18 -3.27 10.57
CA LEU A 48 -14.85 -3.80 10.30
C LEU A 48 -14.12 -4.37 11.53
N ASP A 49 -14.58 -4.16 12.75
CA ASP A 49 -13.92 -4.65 13.98
C ASP A 49 -13.69 -6.17 13.95
N ASN A 50 -14.75 -6.93 13.68
CA ASN A 50 -14.70 -8.40 13.60
C ASN A 50 -13.79 -8.86 12.45
N VAL A 51 -13.80 -8.14 11.32
CA VAL A 51 -12.99 -8.44 10.12
C VAL A 51 -11.51 -8.22 10.42
N LEU A 52 -11.15 -7.11 11.08
CA LEU A 52 -9.75 -6.79 11.38
C LEU A 52 -9.18 -7.66 12.48
N TYR A 53 -9.97 -8.01 13.49
CA TYR A 53 -9.60 -9.05 14.46
C TYR A 53 -9.23 -10.37 13.76
N ARG A 54 -10.10 -10.86 12.88
CA ARG A 54 -9.84 -12.08 12.09
C ARG A 54 -8.68 -11.93 11.10
N THR A 55 -8.46 -10.73 10.61
CA THR A 55 -7.29 -10.40 9.77
C THR A 55 -6.00 -10.44 10.59
N GLY A 56 -6.03 -10.06 11.86
CA GLY A 56 -4.92 -10.24 12.81
C GLY A 56 -4.53 -11.71 12.98
N LEU A 57 -5.52 -12.60 13.14
CA LEU A 57 -5.31 -14.05 13.19
C LEU A 57 -4.63 -14.56 11.91
N LEU A 58 -5.14 -14.14 10.73
CA LEU A 58 -4.55 -14.48 9.44
C LEU A 58 -3.09 -13.98 9.31
N ALA A 59 -2.81 -12.75 9.73
CA ALA A 59 -1.47 -12.17 9.65
C ALA A 59 -0.47 -12.94 10.53
N ALA A 60 -0.88 -13.32 11.74
CA ALA A 60 -0.08 -14.16 12.62
C ALA A 60 0.16 -15.55 12.01
N LEU A 61 -0.87 -16.20 11.46
CA LEU A 61 -0.75 -17.46 10.72
C LEU A 61 0.24 -17.34 9.55
N ARG A 62 0.11 -16.29 8.73
CA ARG A 62 0.98 -16.05 7.57
C ARG A 62 2.43 -15.86 7.99
N SER A 63 2.66 -15.07 9.04
CA SER A 63 4.02 -14.87 9.57
C SER A 63 4.65 -16.17 10.06
N LYS A 64 3.90 -16.98 10.82
CA LYS A 64 4.34 -18.29 11.32
C LYS A 64 4.65 -19.25 10.17
N ALA A 65 3.79 -19.28 9.15
CA ALA A 65 3.98 -20.11 7.95
C ALA A 65 5.28 -19.79 7.21
N LEU A 66 5.64 -18.51 7.13
CA LEU A 66 6.82 -18.05 6.41
C LEU A 66 8.09 -18.00 7.29
N GLY A 67 7.95 -17.99 8.61
CA GLY A 67 9.03 -17.65 9.53
C GLY A 67 9.59 -16.24 9.29
N LYS A 68 8.75 -15.34 8.77
CA LYS A 68 9.13 -13.99 8.32
C LYS A 68 8.14 -12.96 8.83
N ARG A 69 8.60 -11.71 8.86
CA ARG A 69 7.74 -10.60 9.25
C ARG A 69 6.76 -10.25 8.14
N VAL A 70 5.50 -10.04 8.51
CA VAL A 70 4.47 -9.55 7.59
C VAL A 70 3.94 -8.20 8.06
N GLY A 71 3.53 -7.38 7.11
CA GLY A 71 2.89 -6.10 7.40
C GLY A 71 1.38 -6.18 7.29
N VAL A 72 0.69 -5.30 8.01
CA VAL A 72 -0.74 -5.08 7.83
C VAL A 72 -1.04 -3.59 7.83
N MET A 73 -1.64 -3.10 6.75
CA MET A 73 -1.98 -1.69 6.56
C MET A 73 -3.48 -1.47 6.78
N VAL A 74 -3.84 -0.64 7.75
CA VAL A 74 -5.23 -0.19 7.97
C VAL A 74 -5.48 1.10 7.20
N THR A 75 -6.20 0.99 6.08
CA THR A 75 -6.58 2.11 5.21
C THR A 75 -7.61 1.68 4.16
N ALA A 76 -8.43 2.64 3.71
CA ALA A 76 -9.20 2.53 2.47
C ALA A 76 -8.73 3.46 1.34
N SER A 77 -7.51 4.01 1.38
CA SER A 77 -6.91 4.77 0.25
C SER A 77 -7.83 5.93 -0.18
N HIS A 78 -8.21 6.00 -1.46
CA HIS A 78 -9.10 6.98 -2.07
C HIS A 78 -10.58 6.96 -1.62
N ASN A 79 -11.03 5.95 -0.86
CA ASN A 79 -12.43 5.88 -0.42
C ASN A 79 -12.83 7.07 0.48
N PRO A 80 -14.14 7.40 0.59
CA PRO A 80 -14.64 8.40 1.53
C PRO A 80 -14.23 8.12 2.99
N GLU A 81 -14.11 9.15 3.84
CA GLU A 81 -13.59 9.03 5.21
C GLU A 81 -14.29 7.97 6.09
N LYS A 82 -15.61 7.82 5.95
CA LYS A 82 -16.43 6.84 6.71
C LYS A 82 -16.09 5.38 6.42
N ASP A 83 -15.45 5.10 5.29
CA ASP A 83 -14.98 3.75 4.96
C ASP A 83 -13.65 3.48 5.70
N ASN A 84 -13.29 2.21 5.81
CA ASN A 84 -11.91 1.83 6.10
C ASN A 84 -11.62 0.46 5.47
N GLY A 85 -10.44 -0.08 5.73
CA GLY A 85 -10.04 -1.35 5.16
C GLY A 85 -8.73 -1.84 5.71
N VAL A 86 -8.34 -3.02 5.24
CA VAL A 86 -7.10 -3.66 5.65
C VAL A 86 -6.48 -4.43 4.50
N LYS A 87 -5.16 -4.26 4.32
CA LYS A 87 -4.32 -4.97 3.33
C LYS A 87 -3.18 -5.69 4.05
N LEU A 88 -2.83 -6.89 3.61
CA LEU A 88 -1.63 -7.60 4.08
C LEU A 88 -0.46 -7.35 3.13
N VAL A 89 0.72 -7.25 3.73
CA VAL A 89 2.00 -7.03 3.07
C VAL A 89 2.91 -8.21 3.37
N GLU A 90 3.37 -8.86 2.31
CA GLU A 90 4.28 -9.99 2.38
C GLU A 90 5.74 -9.55 2.64
N PRO A 91 6.64 -10.49 2.98
CA PRO A 91 7.97 -10.16 3.47
C PRO A 91 8.84 -9.27 2.57
N LEU A 92 8.69 -9.33 1.23
CA LEU A 92 9.45 -8.49 0.31
C LEU A 92 8.70 -7.22 -0.11
N GLY A 93 7.61 -6.88 0.60
CA GLY A 93 6.78 -5.70 0.34
C GLY A 93 5.75 -5.92 -0.77
N GLU A 94 5.53 -7.15 -1.21
CA GLU A 94 4.47 -7.54 -2.13
C GLU A 94 3.11 -7.66 -1.41
N MET A 95 2.05 -7.75 -2.19
CA MET A 95 0.70 -7.94 -1.65
C MET A 95 0.45 -9.42 -1.35
N LEU A 96 -0.48 -9.72 -0.44
CA LEU A 96 -0.95 -11.08 -0.15
C LEU A 96 -1.25 -11.88 -1.44
N PRO A 97 -0.72 -13.10 -1.62
CA PRO A 97 -0.93 -13.85 -2.84
C PRO A 97 -2.38 -14.41 -2.93
N PRO A 98 -2.90 -14.63 -4.15
CA PRO A 98 -4.31 -15.02 -4.37
C PRO A 98 -4.77 -16.24 -3.56
N GLU A 99 -3.91 -17.25 -3.39
CA GLU A 99 -4.24 -18.44 -2.61
C GLU A 99 -4.52 -18.13 -1.14
N TRP A 100 -3.93 -17.05 -0.59
CA TRP A 100 -4.21 -16.59 0.78
C TRP A 100 -5.41 -15.65 0.89
N GLU A 101 -5.87 -15.04 -0.21
CA GLU A 101 -7.09 -14.21 -0.22
C GLU A 101 -8.34 -15.04 0.11
N ALA A 102 -8.37 -16.31 -0.34
CA ALA A 102 -9.45 -17.24 -0.03
C ALA A 102 -9.49 -17.55 1.47
N HIS A 103 -8.35 -17.80 2.10
CA HIS A 103 -8.26 -18.01 3.56
C HIS A 103 -8.66 -16.77 4.35
N ALA A 104 -8.24 -15.58 3.89
CA ALA A 104 -8.68 -14.31 4.47
C ALA A 104 -10.20 -14.19 4.45
N THR A 105 -10.80 -14.41 3.28
CA THR A 105 -12.26 -14.35 3.07
C THR A 105 -13.00 -15.37 3.94
N ARG A 106 -12.49 -16.61 4.04
CA ARG A 106 -13.08 -17.63 4.91
C ARG A 106 -13.05 -17.22 6.37
N LEU A 107 -11.89 -16.74 6.87
CA LEU A 107 -11.76 -16.29 8.25
C LEU A 107 -12.71 -15.13 8.55
N ALA A 108 -12.69 -14.06 7.74
CA ALA A 108 -13.54 -12.88 7.93
C ALA A 108 -15.04 -13.20 7.99
N ASN A 109 -15.49 -14.24 7.27
CA ASN A 109 -16.90 -14.62 7.21
C ASN A 109 -17.29 -15.76 8.16
N SER A 110 -16.34 -16.31 8.92
CA SER A 110 -16.63 -17.37 9.89
C SER A 110 -17.48 -16.87 11.06
N ALA A 111 -18.47 -17.67 11.45
CA ALA A 111 -19.23 -17.43 12.67
C ALA A 111 -18.32 -17.58 13.90
N ASP A 112 -18.62 -16.86 14.98
CA ASP A 112 -17.82 -16.91 16.21
C ASP A 112 -17.70 -18.34 16.77
N ALA A 113 -18.75 -19.16 16.62
CA ALA A 113 -18.78 -20.55 17.07
C ALA A 113 -17.85 -21.48 16.27
N ASP A 114 -17.62 -21.16 14.99
CA ASP A 114 -16.84 -22.00 14.08
C ASP A 114 -15.37 -21.57 14.00
N LEU A 115 -15.03 -20.39 14.55
CA LEU A 115 -13.71 -19.78 14.39
C LEU A 115 -12.58 -20.67 14.94
N SER A 116 -12.80 -21.34 16.09
CA SER A 116 -11.79 -22.25 16.67
C SER A 116 -11.50 -23.43 15.75
N ALA A 117 -12.55 -24.11 15.28
CA ALA A 117 -12.42 -25.24 14.37
C ALA A 117 -11.75 -24.83 13.05
N LEU A 118 -12.13 -23.67 12.49
CA LEU A 118 -11.52 -23.14 11.28
C LEU A 118 -10.03 -22.81 11.46
N LEU A 119 -9.62 -22.27 12.59
CA LEU A 119 -8.19 -22.00 12.86
C LEU A 119 -7.36 -23.27 12.92
N VAL A 120 -7.89 -24.33 13.56
CA VAL A 120 -7.23 -25.64 13.60
C VAL A 120 -7.14 -26.23 12.19
N GLU A 121 -8.23 -26.21 11.42
CA GLU A 121 -8.26 -26.68 10.03
C GLU A 121 -7.22 -25.94 9.15
N LEU A 122 -7.14 -24.61 9.27
CA LEU A 122 -6.17 -23.81 8.52
C LEU A 122 -4.74 -24.09 8.96
N SER A 123 -4.50 -24.24 10.27
CA SER A 123 -3.18 -24.61 10.81
C SER A 123 -2.71 -25.95 10.24
N GLU A 124 -3.56 -26.97 10.24
CA GLU A 124 -3.24 -28.30 9.72
C GLU A 124 -3.04 -28.29 8.20
N SER A 125 -3.99 -27.72 7.46
CA SER A 125 -3.95 -27.71 5.98
C SER A 125 -2.79 -26.90 5.41
N LEU A 126 -2.36 -25.85 6.11
CA LEU A 126 -1.23 -25.01 5.71
C LEU A 126 0.10 -25.49 6.33
N GLY A 127 0.09 -26.53 7.17
CA GLY A 127 1.28 -27.02 7.87
C GLY A 127 1.90 -25.99 8.82
N VAL A 128 1.07 -25.14 9.44
CA VAL A 128 1.51 -24.04 10.32
C VAL A 128 1.40 -24.45 11.77
N ASP A 129 2.52 -24.51 12.47
CA ASP A 129 2.52 -24.67 13.93
C ASP A 129 2.10 -23.36 14.61
N LEU A 130 0.94 -23.36 15.31
CA LEU A 130 0.45 -22.19 16.04
C LEU A 130 1.41 -21.76 17.17
N SER A 131 2.22 -22.67 17.70
CA SER A 131 3.21 -22.40 18.74
C SER A 131 4.53 -21.82 18.19
N ALA A 132 4.70 -21.79 16.86
CA ALA A 132 5.86 -21.16 16.24
C ALA A 132 5.84 -19.63 16.44
N PRO A 133 7.00 -18.95 16.45
CA PRO A 133 7.05 -17.51 16.55
C PRO A 133 6.44 -16.82 15.33
N GLY A 134 5.48 -15.93 15.56
CA GLY A 134 4.97 -14.96 14.59
C GLY A 134 5.54 -13.56 14.83
N ASP A 135 5.52 -12.74 13.81
CA ASP A 135 6.08 -11.38 13.82
C ASP A 135 5.35 -10.48 12.82
N ILE A 136 4.60 -9.50 13.33
CA ILE A 136 3.84 -8.58 12.50
C ILE A 136 4.17 -7.12 12.78
N VAL A 137 3.97 -6.27 11.78
CA VAL A 137 4.01 -4.81 11.91
C VAL A 137 2.75 -4.19 11.34
N VAL A 138 2.10 -3.31 12.11
CA VAL A 138 0.80 -2.73 11.80
C VAL A 138 0.96 -1.24 11.55
N GLY A 139 0.65 -0.79 10.34
CA GLY A 139 0.59 0.62 9.97
C GLY A 139 -0.85 1.07 9.76
N ARG A 140 -1.12 2.37 9.89
CA ARG A 140 -2.44 2.93 9.62
C ARG A 140 -2.39 4.31 8.99
N ASP A 141 -3.46 4.69 8.29
CA ASP A 141 -3.67 6.06 7.84
C ASP A 141 -4.29 6.96 8.94
N THR A 142 -4.75 8.14 8.52
CA THR A 142 -5.31 9.20 9.37
C THR A 142 -6.82 9.11 9.60
N ARG A 143 -7.53 8.09 9.09
CA ARG A 143 -8.98 7.97 9.34
C ARG A 143 -9.26 7.86 10.84
N SER A 144 -10.35 8.47 11.29
CA SER A 144 -10.76 8.46 12.70
C SER A 144 -10.95 7.04 13.26
N SER A 145 -11.45 6.12 12.44
CA SER A 145 -11.64 4.70 12.80
C SER A 145 -10.34 3.89 12.83
N SER A 146 -9.26 4.35 12.19
CA SER A 146 -8.04 3.56 11.98
C SER A 146 -7.35 3.14 13.29
N ALA A 147 -7.41 3.95 14.35
CA ALA A 147 -6.82 3.60 15.64
C ALA A 147 -7.56 2.41 16.31
N ARG A 148 -8.89 2.48 16.38
CA ARG A 148 -9.75 1.39 16.91
C ARG A 148 -9.55 0.10 16.12
N LEU A 149 -9.58 0.22 14.81
CA LEU A 149 -9.43 -0.89 13.88
C LEU A 149 -8.04 -1.55 13.95
N ALA A 150 -6.97 -0.77 14.10
CA ALA A 150 -5.64 -1.31 14.34
C ALA A 150 -5.53 -2.07 15.67
N MET A 151 -6.22 -1.63 16.74
CA MET A 151 -6.26 -2.37 18.01
C MET A 151 -6.95 -3.73 17.86
N ALA A 152 -8.11 -3.79 17.19
CA ALA A 152 -8.79 -5.06 16.94
C ALA A 152 -7.89 -6.09 16.22
N LEU A 153 -7.14 -5.62 15.22
CA LEU A 153 -6.15 -6.42 14.51
C LEU A 153 -5.01 -6.89 15.40
N CYS A 154 -4.43 -5.99 16.21
CA CYS A 154 -3.37 -6.32 17.15
C CYS A 154 -3.83 -7.39 18.17
N ASP A 155 -5.06 -7.28 18.67
CA ASP A 155 -5.64 -8.28 19.58
C ASP A 155 -5.73 -9.65 18.91
N GLY A 156 -6.29 -9.71 17.69
CA GLY A 156 -6.38 -10.95 16.93
C GLY A 156 -5.02 -11.61 16.69
N ALA A 157 -4.01 -10.83 16.28
CA ALA A 157 -2.67 -11.37 16.08
C ALA A 157 -2.01 -11.80 17.41
N GLY A 158 -2.23 -11.05 18.48
CA GLY A 158 -1.61 -11.26 19.79
C GLY A 158 -2.14 -12.50 20.54
N VAL A 159 -3.32 -13.00 20.18
CA VAL A 159 -3.86 -14.25 20.75
C VAL A 159 -3.05 -15.47 20.31
N LEU A 160 -2.51 -15.49 19.08
CA LEU A 160 -1.74 -16.62 18.57
C LEU A 160 -0.28 -16.57 19.03
N ARG A 161 -0.02 -16.91 20.28
CA ARG A 161 1.28 -16.81 20.95
C ARG A 161 2.26 -17.96 20.60
N PRO A 162 3.57 -17.66 20.51
CA PRO A 162 4.18 -16.34 20.56
C PRO A 162 4.00 -15.63 19.22
N THR A 163 3.40 -14.43 19.22
CA THR A 163 3.41 -13.50 18.08
C THR A 163 3.82 -12.13 18.58
N ARG A 164 4.88 -11.58 18.00
CA ARG A 164 5.30 -10.21 18.28
C ARG A 164 4.50 -9.26 17.40
N VAL A 165 3.76 -8.36 18.02
CA VAL A 165 2.97 -7.33 17.33
C VAL A 165 3.64 -5.98 17.55
N ARG A 166 4.00 -5.29 16.46
CA ARG A 166 4.55 -3.91 16.52
C ARG A 166 3.64 -2.94 15.79
N SER A 167 3.56 -1.72 16.31
CA SER A 167 2.92 -0.60 15.63
C SER A 167 3.97 0.22 14.88
N ALA A 168 3.73 0.46 13.59
CA ALA A 168 4.42 1.49 12.81
C ALA A 168 3.78 2.88 13.00
N GLY A 169 2.64 2.96 13.69
CA GLY A 169 1.90 4.19 13.89
C GLY A 169 1.20 4.69 12.62
N VAL A 170 1.13 6.01 12.49
CA VAL A 170 0.54 6.68 11.31
C VAL A 170 1.60 6.76 10.21
N VAL A 171 1.40 6.02 9.13
CA VAL A 171 2.35 5.89 8.02
C VAL A 171 1.60 5.85 6.69
N THR A 172 2.27 6.21 5.60
CA THR A 172 1.72 5.96 4.26
C THR A 172 1.76 4.46 3.93
N THR A 173 0.94 4.01 2.99
CA THR A 173 0.99 2.62 2.51
C THR A 173 2.41 2.26 2.02
N PRO A 174 3.08 3.07 1.18
CA PRO A 174 4.47 2.78 0.77
C PRO A 174 5.49 2.73 1.92
N GLN A 175 5.33 3.55 2.97
CA GLN A 175 6.21 3.51 4.13
C GLN A 175 6.10 2.17 4.87
N LEU A 176 4.90 1.63 5.06
CA LEU A 176 4.74 0.30 5.69
C LEU A 176 5.40 -0.79 4.84
N HIS A 177 5.18 -0.79 3.52
CA HIS A 177 5.82 -1.75 2.61
C HIS A 177 7.34 -1.68 2.67
N TYR A 178 7.90 -0.48 2.76
CA TYR A 178 9.33 -0.27 2.94
C TYR A 178 9.84 -0.87 4.26
N LEU A 179 9.15 -0.61 5.38
CA LEU A 179 9.53 -1.15 6.69
C LEU A 179 9.57 -2.68 6.66
N VAL A 180 8.49 -3.33 6.19
CA VAL A 180 8.40 -4.79 6.09
C VAL A 180 9.55 -5.36 5.26
N ARG A 181 9.82 -4.76 4.09
CA ARG A 181 10.90 -5.22 3.22
C ARG A 181 12.27 -5.08 3.88
N CYS A 182 12.61 -3.93 4.46
CA CYS A 182 13.90 -3.72 5.12
C CYS A 182 14.11 -4.64 6.33
N GLU A 183 13.03 -4.98 7.04
CA GLU A 183 13.10 -5.85 8.22
C GLU A 183 13.33 -7.33 7.85
N ASN A 184 12.91 -7.74 6.65
CA ASN A 184 13.18 -9.08 6.12
C ASN A 184 14.43 -9.16 5.23
N ASP A 185 14.83 -8.05 4.61
CA ASP A 185 16.01 -7.88 3.76
C ASP A 185 16.73 -6.55 4.11
N PRO A 186 17.70 -6.59 5.04
CA PRO A 186 18.44 -5.41 5.45
C PRO A 186 19.25 -4.74 4.31
N THR A 187 19.48 -5.44 3.19
CA THR A 187 20.19 -4.85 2.05
C THR A 187 19.32 -3.83 1.29
N TYR A 188 18.00 -3.87 1.48
CA TYR A 188 17.11 -2.89 0.89
C TYR A 188 17.23 -1.51 1.54
N GLY A 189 17.51 -1.43 2.83
CA GLY A 189 17.66 -0.15 3.54
C GLY A 189 17.48 -0.27 5.05
N LEU A 190 17.58 0.87 5.74
CA LEU A 190 17.36 0.95 7.19
C LEU A 190 15.84 0.85 7.49
N PRO A 191 15.38 -0.08 8.34
CA PRO A 191 13.96 -0.28 8.65
C PRO A 191 13.40 0.79 9.60
N SER A 192 13.34 2.03 9.13
CA SER A 192 12.77 3.16 9.88
C SER A 192 12.21 4.21 8.93
N ILE A 193 11.32 5.07 9.44
CA ILE A 193 10.81 6.22 8.67
C ILE A 193 11.94 7.17 8.23
N PRO A 194 12.89 7.56 9.12
CA PRO A 194 14.07 8.30 8.67
C PRO A 194 14.91 7.56 7.62
N GLY A 195 14.98 6.23 7.69
CA GLY A 195 15.64 5.40 6.68
C GLY A 195 14.96 5.46 5.31
N TYR A 196 13.63 5.44 5.28
CA TYR A 196 12.82 5.62 4.07
C TYR A 196 13.10 7.00 3.44
N GLU A 197 13.02 8.06 4.24
CA GLU A 197 13.26 9.44 3.81
C GLU A 197 14.67 9.60 3.26
N GLU A 198 15.68 9.14 4.00
CA GLU A 198 17.08 9.26 3.60
C GLU A 198 17.37 8.50 2.31
N LYS A 199 16.82 7.28 2.15
CA LYS A 199 16.97 6.50 0.92
C LYS A 199 16.42 7.26 -0.29
N LEU A 200 15.23 7.87 -0.17
CA LEU A 200 14.62 8.65 -1.25
C LEU A 200 15.41 9.92 -1.55
N ILE A 201 15.78 10.70 -0.53
CA ILE A 201 16.55 11.95 -0.70
C ILE A 201 17.91 11.66 -1.32
N CYS A 202 18.62 10.62 -0.87
CA CYS A 202 19.90 10.22 -1.45
C CYS A 202 19.78 9.80 -2.92
N ALA A 203 18.75 9.02 -3.27
CA ALA A 203 18.50 8.61 -4.65
C ALA A 203 18.16 9.83 -5.54
N PHE A 204 17.30 10.72 -5.06
CA PHE A 204 16.91 11.93 -5.78
C PHE A 204 18.10 12.88 -5.97
N ARG A 205 18.93 13.09 -4.95
CA ARG A 205 20.16 13.88 -5.04
C ARG A 205 21.13 13.32 -6.07
N LYS A 206 21.33 11.99 -6.11
CA LYS A 206 22.19 11.34 -7.11
C LYS A 206 21.65 11.55 -8.54
N LEU A 207 20.33 11.44 -8.71
CA LEU A 207 19.67 11.69 -9.99
C LEU A 207 19.88 13.15 -10.43
N LEU A 208 19.72 14.12 -9.53
CA LEU A 208 19.96 15.55 -9.84
C LEU A 208 21.43 15.87 -10.09
N GLY A 209 22.37 15.30 -9.32
CA GLY A 209 23.81 15.49 -9.53
C GLY A 209 24.27 14.98 -10.90
N SER A 210 23.63 13.93 -11.43
CA SER A 210 23.86 13.48 -12.80
C SER A 210 23.38 14.48 -13.87
N ALA A 211 22.45 15.37 -13.51
CA ALA A 211 21.86 16.39 -14.37
C ALA A 211 22.57 17.76 -14.31
N GLU A 212 23.52 17.98 -13.39
CA GLU A 212 24.27 19.26 -13.25
C GLU A 212 25.10 19.61 -14.50
N ARG A 213 25.32 18.66 -15.41
CA ARG A 213 25.97 18.90 -16.71
C ARG A 213 25.05 19.52 -17.77
N THR A 214 23.78 19.69 -17.47
CA THR A 214 22.78 20.30 -18.37
C THR A 214 22.11 21.50 -17.70
N PRO A 215 21.96 22.65 -18.39
CA PRO A 215 21.22 23.79 -17.84
C PRO A 215 19.82 23.37 -17.40
N ARG A 216 19.40 23.80 -16.21
CA ARG A 216 18.03 23.55 -15.74
C ARG A 216 17.06 24.32 -16.64
N VAL A 217 16.34 23.60 -17.49
CA VAL A 217 15.28 24.15 -18.35
C VAL A 217 13.90 24.16 -17.68
N TYR A 218 13.84 23.99 -16.35
CA TYR A 218 12.60 23.93 -15.59
C TYR A 218 12.74 24.59 -14.21
N THR A 219 11.61 25.06 -13.68
CA THR A 219 11.51 25.57 -12.31
C THR A 219 11.31 24.40 -11.35
N PRO A 220 12.19 24.19 -10.35
CA PRO A 220 12.10 23.08 -9.40
C PRO A 220 11.13 23.38 -8.26
N VAL A 221 9.93 23.83 -8.61
CA VAL A 221 8.81 24.03 -7.70
C VAL A 221 7.75 22.99 -8.03
N VAL A 222 7.14 22.41 -7.01
CA VAL A 222 5.95 21.54 -7.14
C VAL A 222 4.95 21.90 -6.06
N ASN A 223 3.69 22.07 -6.47
CA ASN A 223 2.58 22.24 -5.55
C ASN A 223 1.90 20.88 -5.35
N VAL A 224 1.60 20.53 -4.11
CA VAL A 224 1.14 19.20 -3.72
C VAL A 224 -0.19 19.30 -2.98
N ASP A 225 -1.23 18.76 -3.59
CA ASP A 225 -2.48 18.46 -2.91
C ASP A 225 -2.33 17.14 -2.14
N CYS A 226 -2.41 17.22 -0.82
CA CYS A 226 -2.18 16.10 0.08
C CYS A 226 -3.45 15.34 0.48
N ALA A 227 -4.59 15.64 -0.17
CA ALA A 227 -5.88 14.95 0.01
C ALA A 227 -6.44 14.92 1.46
N CYS A 228 -5.97 15.80 2.33
CA CYS A 228 -6.19 15.76 3.79
C CYS A 228 -5.72 14.44 4.43
N GLY A 229 -4.80 13.72 3.78
CA GLY A 229 -4.36 12.37 4.13
C GLY A 229 -2.97 12.28 4.73
N VAL A 230 -2.55 11.06 5.06
CA VAL A 230 -1.28 10.78 5.74
C VAL A 230 -0.05 11.21 4.93
N GLY A 231 -0.20 11.33 3.60
CA GLY A 231 0.84 11.89 2.72
C GLY A 231 1.30 13.29 3.12
N ALA A 232 0.41 14.11 3.72
CA ALA A 232 0.80 15.44 4.24
C ALA A 232 1.83 15.34 5.37
N ILE A 233 1.67 14.36 6.26
CA ILE A 233 2.58 14.15 7.39
C ILE A 233 3.95 13.68 6.87
N ALA A 234 3.94 12.67 6.00
CA ALA A 234 5.17 12.08 5.45
C ALA A 234 5.96 13.07 4.59
N LEU A 235 5.30 13.81 3.69
CA LEU A 235 5.97 14.81 2.87
C LEU A 235 6.43 16.01 3.70
N GLY A 236 5.63 16.43 4.68
CA GLY A 236 5.97 17.50 5.62
C GLY A 236 7.30 17.26 6.34
N ALA A 237 7.55 16.02 6.78
CA ALA A 237 8.80 15.61 7.42
C ALA A 237 10.03 15.72 6.49
N MET A 238 9.83 15.68 5.17
CA MET A 238 10.90 15.71 4.17
C MET A 238 11.19 17.10 3.61
N LEU A 239 10.36 18.12 3.89
CA LEU A 239 10.43 19.43 3.22
C LEU A 239 11.81 20.11 3.30
N ASP A 240 12.42 20.16 4.47
CA ASP A 240 13.76 20.76 4.66
C ASP A 240 14.82 20.01 3.83
N ARG A 241 14.77 18.68 3.82
CA ARG A 241 15.71 17.84 3.04
C ARG A 241 15.50 18.03 1.53
N LEU A 242 14.25 18.14 1.08
CA LEU A 242 13.90 18.40 -0.32
C LEU A 242 14.39 19.80 -0.75
N GLY A 243 14.23 20.81 0.11
CA GLY A 243 14.75 22.15 -0.12
C GLY A 243 16.27 22.18 -0.27
N LYS A 244 17.00 21.43 0.58
CA LYS A 244 18.46 21.30 0.51
C LYS A 244 18.98 20.64 -0.77
N VAL A 245 18.17 19.80 -1.42
CA VAL A 245 18.49 19.23 -2.74
C VAL A 245 17.91 20.03 -3.91
N GLY A 246 17.36 21.21 -3.62
CA GLY A 246 16.93 22.19 -4.61
C GLY A 246 15.55 21.91 -5.22
N LEU A 247 14.64 21.27 -4.47
CA LEU A 247 13.22 21.13 -4.80
C LEU A 247 12.36 21.89 -3.79
N THR A 248 11.72 22.96 -4.24
CA THR A 248 10.72 23.69 -3.44
C THR A 248 9.37 22.98 -3.55
N THR A 249 8.76 22.70 -2.41
CA THR A 249 7.48 21.99 -2.33
C THR A 249 6.48 22.82 -1.53
N ASN A 250 5.34 23.13 -2.14
CA ASN A 250 4.24 23.83 -1.48
C ASN A 250 3.10 22.84 -1.29
N MET A 251 2.49 22.79 -0.10
CA MET A 251 1.47 21.80 0.21
C MET A 251 0.13 22.46 0.54
N VAL A 252 -0.96 21.83 0.10
CA VAL A 252 -2.35 22.21 0.43
C VAL A 252 -3.15 20.96 0.79
N ASN A 253 -4.34 21.16 1.39
CA ASN A 253 -5.21 20.09 1.86
C ASN A 253 -4.45 19.18 2.83
N LEU A 254 -3.92 19.79 3.89
CA LEU A 254 -3.21 19.10 4.96
C LEU A 254 -4.19 18.31 5.85
N VAL A 255 -3.67 17.42 6.70
CA VAL A 255 -4.50 16.73 7.70
C VAL A 255 -5.19 17.76 8.60
N GLY A 256 -6.51 17.67 8.74
CA GLY A 256 -7.32 18.59 9.55
C GLY A 256 -7.77 19.86 8.83
N GLU A 257 -7.37 20.08 7.59
CA GLU A 257 -7.80 21.23 6.78
C GLU A 257 -9.14 21.03 6.03
N GLY A 258 -9.68 19.81 6.09
CA GLY A 258 -10.89 19.35 5.43
C GLY A 258 -11.07 17.84 5.62
N THR A 259 -12.12 17.27 5.03
CA THR A 259 -12.39 15.82 5.05
C THR A 259 -11.46 15.07 4.11
N LEU A 260 -10.98 13.90 4.52
CA LEU A 260 -10.14 13.01 3.72
C LEU A 260 -10.75 12.72 2.33
N ASN A 261 -10.00 12.98 1.26
CA ASN A 261 -10.39 12.81 -0.15
C ASN A 261 -11.63 13.62 -0.61
N GLU A 262 -12.15 14.55 0.18
CA GLU A 262 -13.33 15.32 -0.20
C GLU A 262 -12.94 16.58 -0.97
N GLY A 263 -13.38 16.68 -2.24
CA GLY A 263 -13.06 17.83 -3.08
C GLY A 263 -11.57 17.94 -3.47
N CYS A 264 -10.76 16.93 -3.14
CA CYS A 264 -9.31 16.91 -3.32
C CYS A 264 -8.80 15.48 -3.51
N GLY A 265 -7.52 15.34 -3.83
CA GLY A 265 -6.82 14.07 -3.99
C GLY A 265 -6.84 13.51 -5.41
N ALA A 266 -5.99 12.52 -5.64
CA ALA A 266 -5.69 11.99 -6.97
C ALA A 266 -6.93 11.44 -7.68
N ASP A 267 -7.80 10.73 -6.96
CA ASP A 267 -9.03 10.17 -7.53
C ASP A 267 -10.03 11.27 -7.92
N PHE A 268 -10.21 12.29 -7.08
CA PHE A 268 -11.04 13.45 -7.39
C PHE A 268 -10.54 14.16 -8.65
N VAL A 269 -9.24 14.47 -8.71
CA VAL A 269 -8.65 15.18 -9.86
C VAL A 269 -8.76 14.34 -11.14
N LYS A 270 -8.50 13.04 -11.06
CA LYS A 270 -8.62 12.12 -12.20
C LYS A 270 -10.07 11.99 -12.70
N THR A 271 -11.03 11.80 -11.80
CA THR A 271 -12.43 11.52 -12.17
C THR A 271 -13.21 12.77 -12.53
N LYS A 272 -12.96 13.89 -11.85
CA LYS A 272 -13.64 15.18 -12.09
C LYS A 272 -12.92 16.06 -13.12
N GLN A 273 -11.68 15.73 -13.48
CA GLN A 273 -10.85 16.48 -14.43
C GLN A 273 -10.85 17.98 -14.16
N LYS A 274 -10.62 18.34 -12.89
CA LYS A 274 -10.59 19.73 -12.42
C LYS A 274 -9.64 19.85 -11.23
N PRO A 275 -9.15 21.06 -10.92
CA PRO A 275 -8.24 21.26 -9.79
C PRO A 275 -8.90 20.87 -8.46
N PRO A 276 -8.12 20.36 -7.50
CA PRO A 276 -8.60 20.09 -6.15
C PRO A 276 -8.89 21.42 -5.42
N ALA A 277 -9.60 21.32 -4.29
CA ALA A 277 -9.78 22.45 -3.38
C ALA A 277 -8.41 23.09 -3.05
N LYS A 278 -8.40 24.41 -2.89
CA LYS A 278 -7.20 25.22 -2.55
C LYS A 278 -6.07 25.22 -3.60
N ALA A 279 -6.24 24.56 -4.75
CA ALA A 279 -5.27 24.68 -5.84
C ALA A 279 -5.48 25.97 -6.64
N ASP A 280 -4.39 26.70 -6.84
CA ASP A 280 -4.31 27.84 -7.75
C ASP A 280 -3.66 27.38 -9.06
N LEU A 281 -4.45 27.33 -10.13
CA LEU A 281 -4.00 26.90 -11.46
C LEU A 281 -3.08 27.91 -12.16
N SER A 282 -2.97 29.15 -11.66
CA SER A 282 -1.93 30.07 -12.11
C SER A 282 -0.54 29.64 -11.61
N ALA A 283 -0.49 28.87 -10.52
CA ALA A 283 0.74 28.27 -10.03
C ALA A 283 1.09 27.04 -10.88
N GLY A 284 2.33 26.97 -11.37
CA GLY A 284 2.77 26.05 -12.43
C GLY A 284 2.41 24.56 -12.28
N ARG A 285 3.35 23.74 -11.79
CA ARG A 285 3.22 22.27 -11.78
C ARG A 285 2.58 21.77 -10.50
N TRP A 286 1.49 21.02 -10.63
CA TRP A 286 0.77 20.41 -9.51
C TRP A 286 0.82 18.89 -9.53
N VAL A 287 0.72 18.29 -8.35
CA VAL A 287 0.50 16.86 -8.13
C VAL A 287 -0.49 16.66 -6.99
N SER A 288 -1.38 15.68 -7.13
CA SER A 288 -2.27 15.24 -6.05
C SER A 288 -1.89 13.85 -5.59
N PHE A 289 -1.83 13.65 -4.28
CA PHE A 289 -1.80 12.33 -3.64
C PHE A 289 -3.22 11.80 -3.45
N ASP A 290 -3.40 10.50 -3.24
CA ASP A 290 -4.59 9.98 -2.58
C ASP A 290 -4.39 9.81 -1.06
N GLY A 291 -5.44 9.42 -0.34
CA GLY A 291 -5.48 9.44 1.12
C GLY A 291 -4.35 8.68 1.84
N ASP A 292 -3.85 7.57 1.28
CA ASP A 292 -2.73 6.78 1.81
C ASP A 292 -1.41 6.95 1.05
N ALA A 293 -1.38 7.91 0.12
CA ALA A 293 -0.25 8.28 -0.74
C ALA A 293 0.35 7.10 -1.52
N ASP A 294 -0.49 6.20 -2.02
CA ASP A 294 -0.10 5.13 -2.95
C ASP A 294 -0.39 5.46 -4.43
N ARG A 295 -1.06 6.60 -4.69
CA ARG A 295 -1.33 7.13 -6.03
C ARG A 295 -0.92 8.58 -6.15
N ILE A 296 -0.48 8.94 -7.36
CA ILE A 296 -0.26 10.33 -7.76
C ILE A 296 -0.86 10.60 -9.14
N VAL A 297 -1.32 11.83 -9.35
CA VAL A 297 -1.60 12.39 -10.68
C VAL A 297 -1.04 13.79 -10.75
N TYR A 298 -0.42 14.15 -11.87
CA TYR A 298 0.05 15.51 -12.13
C TYR A 298 -1.02 16.29 -12.91
N PHE A 299 -0.97 17.61 -12.80
CA PHE A 299 -1.77 18.49 -13.64
C PHE A 299 -1.14 19.89 -13.69
N PHE A 300 -1.61 20.69 -14.65
CA PHE A 300 -1.24 22.09 -14.82
C PHE A 300 -2.35 22.81 -15.60
N SER A 301 -2.16 24.10 -15.84
CA SER A 301 -3.06 24.90 -16.68
C SER A 301 -2.35 25.36 -17.95
N GLN A 302 -2.93 25.06 -19.09
CA GLN A 302 -2.57 25.60 -20.41
C GLN A 302 -3.83 25.63 -21.26
N ASP A 303 -4.39 26.83 -21.47
CA ASP A 303 -5.69 27.02 -22.12
C ASP A 303 -6.84 26.20 -21.51
N GLY A 304 -6.72 25.91 -20.20
CA GLY A 304 -7.62 25.05 -19.45
C GLY A 304 -6.88 24.04 -18.58
N PHE A 305 -7.64 23.19 -17.88
CA PHE A 305 -7.09 22.15 -17.02
C PHE A 305 -6.47 21.02 -17.86
N CYS A 306 -5.20 20.71 -17.62
CA CYS A 306 -4.48 19.64 -18.29
C CYS A 306 -4.08 18.55 -17.29
N LEU A 307 -4.67 17.35 -17.45
CA LEU A 307 -4.35 16.18 -16.63
C LEU A 307 -3.12 15.44 -17.17
N LEU A 308 -2.23 15.04 -16.26
CA LEU A 308 -1.11 14.13 -16.48
C LEU A 308 -1.29 12.92 -15.56
N ASP A 309 -2.08 11.95 -16.00
CA ASP A 309 -2.40 10.74 -15.24
C ASP A 309 -1.29 9.67 -15.30
N GLY A 310 -1.59 8.49 -14.75
CA GLY A 310 -0.64 7.38 -14.66
C GLY A 310 -0.03 6.95 -16.00
N ASP A 311 -0.78 7.01 -17.11
CA ASP A 311 -0.25 6.69 -18.43
C ASP A 311 0.82 7.70 -18.87
N ARG A 312 0.59 8.99 -18.62
CA ARG A 312 1.56 10.05 -18.93
C ARG A 312 2.83 9.89 -18.12
N ILE A 313 2.71 9.53 -16.84
CA ILE A 313 3.84 9.28 -15.95
C ILE A 313 4.62 8.04 -16.43
N ALA A 314 3.93 6.95 -16.76
CA ALA A 314 4.56 5.71 -17.20
C ALA A 314 5.31 5.90 -18.53
N LEU A 315 4.71 6.61 -19.50
CA LEU A 315 5.37 6.97 -20.76
C LEU A 315 6.60 7.85 -20.56
N LEU A 316 6.51 8.86 -19.68
CA LEU A 316 7.64 9.73 -19.36
C LEU A 316 8.82 8.92 -18.80
N LEU A 317 8.54 8.02 -17.84
CA LEU A 317 9.56 7.16 -17.25
C LEU A 317 10.14 6.18 -18.28
N ALA A 318 9.30 5.57 -19.12
CA ALA A 318 9.77 4.64 -20.14
C ALA A 318 10.68 5.33 -21.17
N SER A 319 10.29 6.53 -21.64
CA SER A 319 11.12 7.34 -22.55
C SER A 319 12.45 7.74 -21.90
N PHE A 320 12.42 8.17 -20.64
CA PHE A 320 13.62 8.53 -19.88
C PHE A 320 14.56 7.34 -19.70
N LEU A 321 14.05 6.18 -19.27
CA LEU A 321 14.84 4.96 -19.08
C LEU A 321 15.44 4.46 -20.40
N LYS A 322 14.68 4.49 -21.50
CA LYS A 322 15.20 4.11 -22.81
C LYS A 322 16.36 5.00 -23.26
N SER A 323 16.23 6.32 -23.08
CA SER A 323 17.31 7.27 -23.36
C SER A 323 18.56 6.98 -22.53
N LEU A 324 18.41 6.61 -21.25
CA LEU A 324 19.54 6.22 -20.40
C LEU A 324 20.21 4.93 -20.88
N LEU A 325 19.43 3.91 -21.26
CA LEU A 325 19.97 2.63 -21.77
C LEU A 325 20.79 2.85 -23.04
N THR A 326 20.27 3.62 -23.99
CA THR A 326 21.00 3.99 -25.22
C THR A 326 22.29 4.74 -24.90
N ARG A 327 22.24 5.74 -24.01
CA ARG A 327 23.43 6.50 -23.61
C ARG A 327 24.47 5.67 -22.86
N ALA A 328 24.05 4.62 -22.17
CA ALA A 328 24.93 3.70 -21.47
C ALA A 328 25.46 2.57 -22.38
N GLY A 329 24.98 2.45 -23.62
CA GLY A 329 25.29 1.33 -24.50
C GLY A 329 24.73 -0.02 -24.01
N ALA A 330 23.68 0.01 -23.18
CA ALA A 330 23.07 -1.15 -22.53
C ALA A 330 21.75 -1.55 -23.20
N GLU A 331 21.78 -1.66 -24.53
CA GLU A 331 20.60 -1.92 -25.37
C GLU A 331 20.15 -3.39 -25.32
N ASP A 332 20.97 -4.25 -24.73
CA ASP A 332 20.65 -5.64 -24.40
C ASP A 332 19.61 -5.76 -23.27
N ILE A 333 19.47 -4.72 -22.44
CA ILE A 333 18.42 -4.64 -21.41
C ILE A 333 17.07 -4.31 -22.07
N LYS A 334 16.13 -5.24 -22.00
CA LYS A 334 14.77 -5.05 -22.52
C LYS A 334 13.92 -4.22 -21.55
N LEU A 335 13.49 -3.04 -21.98
CA LEU A 335 12.49 -2.24 -21.29
C LEU A 335 11.08 -2.80 -21.58
N GLY A 336 10.18 -2.74 -20.61
CA GLY A 336 8.78 -3.15 -20.80
C GLY A 336 7.83 -2.12 -20.19
N LEU A 337 6.68 -1.91 -20.84
CA LEU A 337 5.60 -1.06 -20.35
C LEU A 337 4.33 -1.89 -20.18
N VAL A 338 3.82 -1.97 -18.95
CA VAL A 338 2.58 -2.70 -18.64
C VAL A 338 1.45 -1.70 -18.42
N GLN A 339 0.35 -1.87 -19.13
CA GLN A 339 -0.86 -1.07 -19.02
C GLN A 339 -2.05 -1.95 -18.63
N THR A 340 -3.19 -1.31 -18.35
CA THR A 340 -4.49 -2.00 -18.20
C THR A 340 -5.43 -1.54 -19.30
N ALA A 341 -6.61 -2.16 -19.39
CA ALA A 341 -7.66 -1.73 -20.33
C ALA A 341 -8.16 -0.28 -20.09
N TYR A 342 -7.85 0.33 -18.94
CA TYR A 342 -8.17 1.74 -18.67
C TYR A 342 -7.19 2.73 -19.31
N ALA A 343 -6.09 2.25 -19.89
CA ALA A 343 -5.13 3.11 -20.55
C ALA A 343 -5.75 3.79 -21.79
N ASN A 344 -5.40 5.05 -21.99
CA ASN A 344 -5.83 5.80 -23.16
C ASN A 344 -5.20 5.23 -24.44
N GLY A 345 -5.99 4.97 -25.48
CA GLY A 345 -5.46 4.40 -26.73
C GLY A 345 -4.33 5.21 -27.38
N ALA A 346 -4.33 6.54 -27.22
CA ALA A 346 -3.23 7.39 -27.68
C ALA A 346 -1.95 7.21 -26.87
N SER A 347 -2.06 6.89 -25.56
CA SER A 347 -0.89 6.57 -24.72
C SER A 347 -0.25 5.27 -25.18
N THR A 348 -1.06 4.23 -25.47
CA THR A 348 -0.58 2.97 -26.02
C THR A 348 0.02 3.14 -27.42
N ALA A 349 -0.60 3.94 -28.30
CA ALA A 349 -0.04 4.24 -29.61
C ALA A 349 1.32 4.93 -29.51
N ARG A 350 1.46 5.91 -28.59
CA ARG A 350 2.74 6.59 -28.33
C ARG A 350 3.79 5.65 -27.75
N ALA A 351 3.40 4.77 -26.82
CA ALA A 351 4.29 3.76 -26.26
C ALA A 351 4.88 2.85 -27.34
N LYS A 352 4.07 2.45 -28.34
CA LYS A 352 4.55 1.59 -29.44
C LYS A 352 5.68 2.26 -30.22
N THR A 353 5.59 3.56 -30.43
CA THR A 353 6.63 4.34 -31.10
C THR A 353 7.87 4.54 -30.21
N ASP A 354 7.68 4.93 -28.96
CA ASP A 354 8.79 5.32 -28.08
C ASP A 354 9.56 4.10 -27.53
N VAL A 355 8.83 3.06 -27.11
CA VAL A 355 9.37 1.89 -26.42
C VAL A 355 9.49 0.69 -27.37
N GLY A 356 8.52 0.51 -28.27
CA GLY A 356 8.45 -0.62 -29.20
C GLY A 356 7.27 -1.53 -28.87
N GLU A 357 6.54 -1.96 -29.90
CA GLU A 357 5.29 -2.72 -29.73
C GLU A 357 5.47 -4.04 -28.96
N ALA A 358 6.55 -4.79 -29.23
CA ALA A 358 6.85 -6.05 -28.56
C ALA A 358 7.17 -5.91 -27.05
N GLN A 359 7.31 -4.67 -26.57
CA GLN A 359 7.64 -4.35 -25.17
C GLN A 359 6.42 -3.87 -24.37
N ILE A 360 5.22 -3.90 -24.96
CA ILE A 360 3.99 -3.44 -24.30
C ILE A 360 3.09 -4.61 -23.98
N ALA A 361 2.62 -4.67 -22.74
CA ALA A 361 1.66 -5.67 -22.28
C ALA A 361 0.40 -5.01 -21.71
N CYS A 362 -0.76 -5.65 -21.91
CA CYS A 362 -2.01 -5.26 -21.26
C CYS A 362 -2.39 -6.33 -20.24
N ALA A 363 -2.51 -5.94 -18.97
CA ALA A 363 -2.86 -6.81 -17.86
C ALA A 363 -4.26 -6.47 -17.31
N LYS A 364 -4.83 -7.39 -16.53
CA LYS A 364 -6.04 -7.12 -15.74
C LYS A 364 -5.76 -6.05 -14.69
N THR A 365 -6.81 -5.32 -14.32
CA THR A 365 -6.74 -4.26 -13.30
C THR A 365 -6.36 -4.81 -11.92
N GLY A 366 -5.52 -4.06 -11.20
CA GLY A 366 -5.05 -4.39 -9.86
C GLY A 366 -3.57 -4.72 -9.85
N VAL A 367 -2.81 -4.06 -8.97
CA VAL A 367 -1.33 -4.09 -8.92
C VAL A 367 -0.70 -5.48 -8.76
N LYS A 368 -1.46 -6.50 -8.33
CA LYS A 368 -0.97 -7.88 -8.25
C LYS A 368 -0.62 -8.45 -9.63
N VAL A 369 -1.43 -8.18 -10.64
CA VAL A 369 -1.32 -8.80 -11.98
C VAL A 369 -0.14 -8.25 -12.80
N PRO A 370 0.16 -6.93 -12.78
CA PRO A 370 1.36 -6.39 -13.43
C PRO A 370 2.69 -6.85 -12.81
N VAL A 371 2.68 -7.32 -11.56
CA VAL A 371 3.90 -7.66 -10.80
C VAL A 371 4.20 -9.16 -10.83
N THR A 372 3.21 -10.02 -11.08
CA THR A 372 3.43 -11.46 -11.28
C THR A 372 4.26 -11.70 -12.54
N ARG A 373 5.37 -12.45 -12.42
CA ARG A 373 6.17 -12.91 -13.56
C ARG A 373 5.22 -13.54 -14.60
N PRO A 374 5.31 -13.16 -15.89
CA PRO A 374 4.78 -14.04 -16.93
C PRO A 374 5.45 -15.40 -16.72
N SER A 375 4.66 -16.46 -16.63
CA SER A 375 5.17 -17.82 -16.79
C SER A 375 5.83 -17.90 -18.15
N LEU A 376 7.16 -17.79 -18.16
CA LEU A 376 8.01 -18.09 -19.31
C LEU A 376 8.21 -19.60 -19.42
#